data_AF-A0A3L7WNU2-F1
#
_entry.id   AF-A0A3L7WNU2-F1
#
_cell.length_a   1.000
_cell.length_b   1.000
_cell.length_c   1.000
_cell.angle_alpha   90.00
_cell.angle_beta   90.00
_cell.angle_gamma   90.00
#
_symmetry.space_group_name_H-M   'P 1'
#
loop_
_entity.id
_entity.type
_entity.pdbx_description
1 polymer ?
#
loop_
_entity_poly.entity_id
_entity_poly.type
_entity_poly.pdbx_seq_one_letter_code
_entity_poly.pdbx_strand_id
1 'polypeptide(L)'
;MTPATFDRSAQRFTQITLITLLAVGFIAGSSLSVVIAAGMLGLTLIAPSYAPQLIAYRALVRANVLHTERVNEDPAPHRFAQQVGFGVLVIGVVATSLGALTVAWVAGLLVLTLALINVTTGFCAGCFMYAQLARLRG
;
A
#
# COMPACT_ATOMS: atom_id res chain seq x y z
N MET A 1 -0.68 16.78 -22.02
CA MET A 1 0.04 16.24 -20.85
C MET A 1 0.64 14.91 -21.27
N THR A 2 1.97 14.81 -21.34
CA THR A 2 2.64 13.53 -21.53
C THR A 2 2.25 12.61 -20.37
N PRO A 3 1.80 11.37 -20.61
CA PRO A 3 1.44 10.47 -19.53
C PRO A 3 2.68 10.28 -18.64
N ALA A 4 2.53 10.52 -17.34
CA ALA A 4 3.61 10.29 -16.39
C ALA A 4 3.95 8.80 -16.44
N THR A 5 5.22 8.45 -16.67
CA THR A 5 5.66 7.05 -16.63
C THR A 5 5.56 6.54 -15.20
N PHE A 6 4.65 5.61 -14.95
CA PHE A 6 4.42 4.96 -13.66
C PHE A 6 5.16 3.62 -13.61
N ASP A 7 5.89 3.37 -12.52
CA ASP A 7 6.63 2.13 -12.32
C ASP A 7 5.75 1.11 -11.57
N ARG A 8 5.17 0.18 -12.33
CA ARG A 8 4.26 -0.83 -11.81
C ARG A 8 4.98 -1.84 -10.91
N SER A 9 6.24 -2.14 -11.21
CA SER A 9 7.07 -3.04 -10.39
C SER A 9 7.31 -2.47 -8.99
N ALA A 10 7.61 -1.18 -8.88
CA ALA A 10 7.78 -0.50 -7.59
C ALA A 10 6.50 -0.54 -6.73
N GLN A 11 5.33 -0.36 -7.36
CA GLN A 11 4.05 -0.45 -6.68
C GLN A 11 3.76 -1.87 -6.19
N ARG A 12 3.94 -2.89 -7.05
CA ARG A 12 3.77 -4.30 -6.67
C ARG A 12 4.70 -4.69 -5.53
N PHE A 13 5.97 -4.26 -5.56
CA PHE A 13 6.92 -4.52 -4.48
C PHE A 13 6.45 -3.92 -3.15
N THR A 14 5.92 -2.70 -3.18
CA THR A 14 5.37 -2.02 -1.99
C THR A 14 4.17 -2.79 -1.43
N GLN A 15 3.25 -3.26 -2.28
CA GLN A 15 2.10 -4.06 -1.88
C GLN A 15 2.50 -5.42 -1.32
N ILE A 16 3.41 -6.14 -1.98
CA ILE A 16 3.91 -7.43 -1.49
C ILE A 16 4.58 -7.24 -0.12
N THR A 17 5.40 -6.21 0.05
CA THR A 17 6.02 -5.90 1.34
C THR A 17 4.97 -5.65 2.42
N LEU A 18 3.92 -4.88 2.11
CA LEU A 18 2.82 -4.61 3.03
C LEU A 18 2.05 -5.88 3.40
N ILE A 19 1.71 -6.72 2.42
CA ILE A 19 1.02 -8.00 2.62
C ILE A 19 1.85 -8.90 3.53
N THR A 20 3.13 -9.08 3.23
CA THR A 20 4.05 -9.91 4.01
C THR A 20 4.14 -9.41 5.45
N LEU A 21 4.30 -8.10 5.65
CA LEU A 21 4.39 -7.50 6.98
C LEU A 21 3.11 -7.73 7.81
N LEU A 22 1.94 -7.49 7.24
CA LEU A 22 0.66 -7.68 7.93
C LEU A 22 0.37 -9.17 8.19
N ALA A 23 0.69 -10.06 7.24
CA ALA A 23 0.51 -11.50 7.39
C ALA A 23 1.39 -12.09 8.51
N VAL A 24 2.70 -11.76 8.48
CA VAL A 24 3.65 -12.19 9.51
C VAL A 24 3.24 -11.65 10.88
N GLY A 25 2.82 -10.39 10.94
CA GLY A 25 2.30 -9.77 12.14
C GLY A 25 1.11 -10.48 12.74
N PHE A 26 0.12 -10.82 11.90
CA PHE A 26 -1.07 -11.58 12.27
C PHE A 26 -0.72 -12.95 12.84
N ILE A 27 0.13 -13.71 12.14
CA ILE A 27 0.57 -15.04 12.60
C ILE A 27 1.33 -14.94 13.92
N ALA A 28 2.16 -13.91 14.10
CA ALA A 28 2.90 -13.67 15.34
C ALA A 28 2.03 -13.11 16.48
N GLY A 29 0.76 -12.77 16.22
CA GLY A 29 -0.13 -12.15 17.20
C GLY A 29 0.28 -10.73 17.61
N SER A 30 1.11 -10.05 16.83
CA SER A 30 1.66 -8.73 17.17
C SER A 30 0.97 -7.61 16.40
N SER A 31 0.19 -6.78 17.12
CA SER A 31 -0.45 -5.59 16.58
C SER A 31 0.54 -4.49 16.15
N LEU A 32 1.81 -4.62 16.54
CA LEU A 32 2.88 -3.73 16.06
C LEU A 32 3.02 -3.75 14.54
N SER A 33 2.67 -4.86 13.88
CA SER A 33 2.67 -4.95 12.43
C SER A 33 1.74 -3.92 11.76
N VAL A 34 0.57 -3.65 12.35
CA VAL A 34 -0.38 -2.63 11.88
C VAL A 34 0.24 -1.24 12.02
N VAL A 35 0.94 -0.98 13.12
CA VAL A 35 1.63 0.29 13.38
C VAL A 35 2.78 0.51 12.40
N ILE A 36 3.61 -0.51 12.18
CA ILE A 36 4.72 -0.45 11.23
C ILE A 36 4.18 -0.27 9.81
N ALA A 37 3.14 -1.01 9.43
CA ALA A 37 2.50 -0.89 8.13
C ALA A 37 1.91 0.51 7.89
N ALA A 38 1.25 1.09 8.90
CA ALA A 38 0.76 2.47 8.84
C ALA A 38 1.91 3.46 8.63
N GLY A 39 2.97 3.35 9.44
CA GLY A 39 4.16 4.20 9.33
C GLY A 39 4.84 4.07 7.97
N MET A 40 4.94 2.85 7.44
CA MET A 40 5.50 2.53 6.14
C MET A 40 4.73 3.21 5.00
N LEU A 41 3.39 3.12 5.01
CA LEU A 41 2.56 3.80 4.01
C LEU A 41 2.59 5.32 4.17
N GLY A 42 2.54 5.83 5.40
CA GLY A 42 2.63 7.26 5.69
C GLY A 42 3.94 7.87 5.20
N LEU A 43 5.07 7.19 5.46
CA LEU A 43 6.37 7.63 4.96
C LEU A 43 6.43 7.60 3.43
N THR A 44 5.81 6.61 2.79
CA THR A 44 5.73 6.55 1.32
C THR A 44 4.91 7.71 0.74
N LEU A 45 3.85 8.14 1.43
CA LEU A 45 2.99 9.25 1.01
C LEU A 45 3.70 10.60 1.14
N ILE A 46 4.43 10.82 2.24
CA ILE A 46 5.08 12.10 2.55
C ILE A 46 6.43 12.21 1.84
N ALA A 47 7.23 11.14 1.92
CA ALA A 47 8.63 11.15 1.53
C ALA A 47 9.02 9.81 0.85
N PRO A 48 8.52 9.54 -0.37
CA PRO A 48 8.76 8.27 -1.09
C PRO A 48 10.25 7.98 -1.33
N SER A 49 11.11 9.00 -1.29
CA SER A 49 12.56 8.84 -1.41
C SER A 49 13.19 8.07 -0.24
N TYR A 50 12.58 8.17 0.96
CA TYR A 50 13.07 7.57 2.21
C TYR A 50 12.31 6.31 2.61
N ALA A 51 11.29 5.91 1.85
CA ALA A 51 10.51 4.72 2.13
C ALA A 51 11.39 3.45 2.02
N PRO A 52 11.51 2.63 3.09
CA PRO A 52 12.47 1.53 3.14
C PRO A 52 12.24 0.49 2.04
N GLN A 53 10.99 0.16 1.73
CA GLN A 53 10.62 -0.69 0.60
C GLN A 53 11.06 -0.13 -0.75
N LEU A 54 10.99 1.18 -0.97
CA LEU A 54 11.41 1.79 -2.24
C LEU A 54 12.94 1.84 -2.34
N ILE A 55 13.64 2.02 -1.21
CA ILE A 55 15.09 1.91 -1.14
C ILE A 55 15.51 0.47 -1.47
N ALA A 56 14.88 -0.53 -0.85
CA ALA A 56 15.12 -1.95 -1.11
C ALA A 56 14.83 -2.29 -2.59
N TYR A 57 13.69 -1.84 -3.12
CA TYR A 57 13.35 -1.99 -4.53
C TYR A 57 14.43 -1.41 -5.45
N ARG A 58 14.86 -0.16 -5.23
CA ARG A 58 15.92 0.48 -6.03
C ARG A 58 17.27 -0.22 -5.89
N ALA A 59 17.57 -0.81 -4.74
CA ALA A 59 18.77 -1.60 -4.53
C ALA A 59 18.72 -2.92 -5.32
N LEU A 60 17.58 -3.60 -5.29
CA LEU A 60 17.33 -4.84 -6.06
C LEU A 60 17.35 -4.61 -7.57
N VAL A 61 16.81 -3.47 -8.04
CA VAL A 61 16.91 -3.06 -9.45
C VAL A 61 18.36 -2.76 -9.82
N ARG A 62 19.12 -2.05 -8.98
CA ARG A 62 20.56 -1.80 -9.21
C ARG A 62 21.40 -3.07 -9.20
N ALA A 63 21.02 -4.05 -8.39
CA ALA A 63 21.64 -5.37 -8.35
C ALA A 63 21.18 -6.31 -9.49
N ASN A 64 20.37 -5.81 -10.43
CA ASN A 64 19.84 -6.56 -11.56
C ASN A 64 18.98 -7.79 -11.17
N VAL A 65 18.44 -7.81 -9.94
CA VAL A 65 17.56 -8.86 -9.42
C VAL A 65 16.11 -8.60 -9.85
N LEU A 66 15.69 -7.33 -9.91
CA LEU A 66 14.37 -6.91 -10.32
C LEU A 66 14.45 -6.01 -11.56
N HIS A 67 13.45 -6.12 -12.43
CA HIS A 67 13.33 -5.26 -13.60
C HIS A 67 12.25 -4.19 -13.38
N THR A 68 12.51 -3.00 -13.92
CA THR A 68 11.58 -1.88 -13.87
C THR A 68 10.55 -2.04 -14.99
N GLU A 69 9.26 -2.01 -14.65
CA GLU A 69 8.16 -2.04 -15.63
C GLU A 69 7.50 -0.65 -15.64
N ARG A 70 7.96 0.22 -16.55
CA ARG A 70 7.39 1.55 -16.70
C ARG A 70 6.23 1.51 -17.68
N VAL A 71 5.05 1.88 -17.21
CA VAL A 71 3.82 1.93 -18.01
C VAL A 71 3.31 3.36 -18.03
N ASN A 72 2.72 3.77 -19.15
CA ASN A 72 2.05 5.06 -19.30
C ASN A 72 0.67 5.00 -18.62
N GLU A 73 0.65 5.11 -17.30
CA GLU A 73 -0.55 5.09 -16.47
C GLU A 73 -0.58 6.31 -15.55
N ASP A 74 -1.78 6.85 -15.29
CA ASP A 74 -1.92 7.96 -14.36
C ASP A 74 -1.57 7.51 -12.92
N PRO A 75 -0.60 8.16 -12.24
CA PRO A 75 -0.26 7.85 -10.86
C PRO A 75 -1.31 8.32 -9.84
N ALA A 76 -2.20 9.25 -10.20
CA ALA A 76 -3.20 9.82 -9.28
C ALA A 76 -4.12 8.78 -8.61
N PRO A 77 -4.80 7.87 -9.33
CA PRO A 77 -5.68 6.86 -8.71
C PRO A 77 -4.92 5.92 -7.76
N HIS A 78 -3.66 5.61 -8.05
CA HIS A 78 -2.83 4.76 -7.20
C HIS A 78 -2.46 5.46 -5.89
N ARG A 79 -2.14 6.76 -5.95
CA ARG A 79 -1.88 7.55 -4.73
C ARG A 79 -3.13 7.66 -3.86
N PHE A 80 -4.29 7.85 -4.47
CA PHE A 80 -5.57 7.83 -3.75
C PHE A 80 -5.80 6.49 -3.03
N ALA A 81 -5.60 5.37 -3.73
CA ALA A 81 -5.72 4.04 -3.11
C ALA A 81 -4.76 3.87 -1.92
N GLN A 82 -3.52 4.35 -2.04
CA GLN A 82 -2.54 4.29 -0.94
C GLN A 82 -2.96 5.17 0.25
N GLN A 83 -3.54 6.35 0.02
CA GLN A 83 -4.08 7.21 1.07
C GLN A 83 -5.24 6.55 1.81
N VAL A 84 -6.16 5.90 1.08
CA VAL A 84 -7.26 5.15 1.69
C VAL A 84 -6.73 4.00 2.56
N GLY A 85 -5.79 3.22 2.05
CA GLY A 85 -5.15 2.15 2.82
C GLY A 85 -4.44 2.66 4.07
N PHE A 86 -3.72 3.78 3.96
CA PHE A 86 -3.12 4.46 5.11
C PHE A 86 -4.16 4.89 6.14
N GLY A 87 -5.27 5.51 5.71
CA GLY A 87 -6.36 5.92 6.61
C GLY A 87 -6.96 4.76 7.39
N VAL A 88 -7.19 3.62 6.73
CA VAL A 88 -7.68 2.40 7.40
C VAL A 88 -6.66 1.88 8.42
N LEU A 89 -5.37 1.85 8.08
CA LEU A 89 -4.35 1.43 9.04
C LEU A 89 -4.20 2.40 10.20
N VAL A 90 -4.35 3.71 10.01
CA VAL A 90 -4.37 4.69 11.11
C VAL A 90 -5.50 4.40 12.09
N ILE A 91 -6.69 4.03 11.61
CA ILE A 91 -7.78 3.56 12.49
C ILE A 91 -7.32 2.33 13.29
N GLY A 92 -6.62 1.39 12.64
CA GLY A 92 -6.04 0.23 13.33
C GLY A 92 -4.98 0.59 14.37
N VAL A 93 -4.16 1.62 14.13
CA VAL A 93 -3.19 2.14 15.10
C VAL A 93 -3.88 2.76 16.30
N VAL A 94 -4.89 3.58 16.08
CA VAL A 94 -5.70 4.18 17.16
C VAL A 94 -6.43 3.09 17.96
N ALA A 95 -6.98 2.08 17.29
CA ALA A 95 -7.58 0.94 17.97
C ALA A 95 -6.55 0.17 18.82
N THR A 96 -5.33 0.01 18.32
CA THR A 96 -4.23 -0.63 19.06
C THR A 96 -3.86 0.16 20.31
N SER A 97 -3.77 1.50 20.23
CA SER A 97 -3.45 2.33 21.40
C SER A 97 -4.58 2.38 22.43
N LEU A 98 -5.83 2.17 22.02
CA LEU A 98 -6.99 2.05 22.90
C LEU A 98 -7.21 0.61 23.44
N GLY A 99 -6.36 -0.35 23.06
CA GLY A 99 -6.50 -1.76 23.46
C GLY A 99 -7.57 -2.56 22.71
N ALA A 100 -8.23 -1.96 21.71
CA ALA A 100 -9.22 -2.60 20.85
C ALA A 100 -8.56 -3.44 19.74
N LEU A 101 -7.86 -4.51 20.14
CA LEU A 101 -7.07 -5.35 19.23
C LEU A 101 -7.90 -5.98 18.10
N THR A 102 -9.17 -6.31 18.36
CA THR A 102 -10.08 -6.84 17.34
C THR A 102 -10.26 -5.87 16.18
N VAL A 103 -10.48 -4.59 16.47
CA VAL A 103 -10.62 -3.53 15.44
C VAL A 103 -9.31 -3.34 14.67
N ALA A 104 -8.17 -3.39 15.37
CA ALA A 104 -6.86 -3.31 14.74
C ALA A 104 -6.63 -4.46 13.74
N TRP A 105 -6.98 -5.69 14.13
CA TRP A 105 -6.86 -6.85 13.27
C TRP A 105 -7.81 -6.82 12.08
N VAL A 106 -9.07 -6.41 12.29
CA VAL A 106 -10.03 -6.25 11.20
C VAL A 106 -9.52 -5.22 10.19
N ALA A 107 -9.01 -4.08 10.64
CA ALA A 107 -8.42 -3.07 9.77
C ALA A 107 -7.20 -3.59 9.00
N GLY A 108 -6.28 -4.29 9.67
CA GLY A 108 -5.10 -4.87 9.05
C GLY A 108 -5.44 -5.97 8.03
N LEU A 109 -6.31 -6.90 8.39
CA LEU A 109 -6.76 -7.97 7.50
C LEU A 109 -7.52 -7.43 6.29
N LEU A 110 -8.36 -6.42 6.48
CA LEU A 110 -9.04 -5.75 5.38
C LEU A 110 -8.02 -5.20 4.36
N VAL A 111 -7.04 -4.42 4.82
CA VAL A 111 -5.99 -3.87 3.95
C VAL A 111 -5.17 -4.97 3.28
N LEU A 112 -4.83 -6.03 4.02
CA LEU A 112 -4.13 -7.21 3.48
C LEU A 112 -4.94 -7.86 2.36
N THR A 113 -6.23 -8.11 2.57
CA THR A 113 -7.12 -8.72 1.56
C THR A 113 -7.22 -7.85 0.32
N LEU A 114 -7.42 -6.54 0.47
CA LEU A 114 -7.47 -5.61 -0.68
C LEU A 114 -6.15 -5.58 -1.46
N ALA A 115 -5.02 -5.55 -0.76
CA ALA A 115 -3.71 -5.58 -1.39
C ALA A 115 -3.48 -6.91 -2.11
N LEU A 116 -3.89 -8.03 -1.52
CA LEU A 116 -3.76 -9.36 -2.11
C LEU A 116 -4.59 -9.47 -3.39
N ILE A 117 -5.85 -9.03 -3.37
CA ILE A 117 -6.71 -8.98 -4.56
C ILE A 117 -6.04 -8.16 -5.67
N ASN A 118 -5.45 -7.01 -5.34
CA ASN A 118 -4.79 -6.20 -6.35
C ASN A 118 -3.57 -6.89 -6.96
N VAL A 119 -2.77 -7.59 -6.15
CA VAL A 119 -1.59 -8.31 -6.65
C VAL A 119 -1.98 -9.52 -7.49
N THR A 120 -3.02 -10.27 -7.11
CA THR A 120 -3.41 -11.53 -7.79
C THR A 120 -4.28 -11.32 -9.02
N THR A 121 -5.23 -10.37 -8.96
CA THR A 121 -6.21 -10.12 -10.03
C THR A 121 -5.88 -8.89 -10.86
N GLY A 122 -5.02 -7.99 -10.37
CA GLY A 122 -4.82 -6.67 -10.97
C GLY A 122 -5.96 -5.68 -10.68
N PHE A 123 -6.96 -6.06 -9.89
CA PHE A 123 -8.07 -5.19 -9.54
C PHE A 123 -7.75 -4.32 -8.32
N CYS A 124 -7.65 -3.00 -8.53
CA CYS A 124 -7.49 -2.02 -7.47
C CYS A 124 -8.84 -1.38 -7.11
N ALA A 125 -9.43 -1.78 -5.98
CA ALA A 125 -10.68 -1.20 -5.49
C ALA A 125 -10.59 0.33 -5.29
N GLY A 126 -9.44 0.84 -4.82
CA GLY A 126 -9.21 2.27 -4.67
C GLY A 126 -9.21 3.03 -6.00
N CYS A 127 -8.62 2.45 -7.06
CA CYS A 127 -8.68 3.03 -8.40
C CYS A 127 -10.12 3.02 -8.95
N PHE A 128 -10.89 1.95 -8.69
CA PHE A 128 -12.29 1.89 -9.07
C PHE A 128 -13.11 2.99 -8.36
N MET A 129 -12.95 3.15 -7.04
CA MET A 129 -13.61 4.22 -6.29
C MET A 129 -13.25 5.60 -6.81
N TYR A 130 -11.97 5.85 -7.12
CA TYR A 130 -11.52 7.12 -7.71
C TYR A 130 -12.22 7.39 -9.04
N ALA A 131 -12.30 6.38 -9.92
CA ALA A 131 -12.99 6.51 -11.20
C ALA A 131 -14.49 6.79 -11.04
N GLN A 132 -15.17 6.16 -10.07
CA GLN A 132 -16.57 6.46 -9.77
C GLN A 132 -16.76 7.88 -9.23
N LEU A 133 -15.88 8.34 -8.32
CA LEU A 133 -15.92 9.71 -7.81
C LEU A 133 -15.69 10.74 -8.92
N ALA A 134 -14.75 10.47 -9.84
CA ALA A 134 -14.50 11.33 -10.98
C ALA A 134 -15.72 11.43 -11.91
N ARG A 135 -16.44 10.31 -12.12
CA ARG A 135 -17.70 10.28 -12.90
C ARG A 135 -18.83 11.07 -12.24
N LEU A 136 -18.91 11.08 -10.91
CA LEU A 136 -19.95 11.82 -10.17
C LEU A 136 -19.66 13.32 -10.04
N ARG A 137 -18.40 13.73 -10.26
CA ARG A 137 -17.96 15.14 -10.21
C ARG A 137 -17.98 15.84 -11.57
N GLY A 138 -18.12 15.09 -12.66
CA GLY A 138 -18.30 15.60 -14.02
C GLY A 138 -19.77 15.67 -14.40
#